data_AF-A0AAD9A5Y8-F1
#
_entry.id   AF-A0AAD9A5Y8-F1
#
_cell.length_a   1.000
_cell.length_b   1.000
_cell.length_c   1.000
_cell.angle_alpha   90.00
_cell.angle_beta   90.00
_cell.angle_gamma   90.00
#
_symmetry.space_group_name_H-M   'P 1'
#
loop_
_entity.id
_entity.type
_entity.pdbx_description
1 polymer ?
#
loop_
_entity_poly.entity_id
_entity_poly.type
_entity_poly.pdbx_seq_one_letter_code
_entity_poly.pdbx_strand_id
1 'polypeptide(L)' 'MGTFKFTWAHPAEEVYVTGTFDNWTKSEKLDKVGDAFEKTVTLPEASEKIYYKVRNRQFGRFLFSHHH' A
#
# COMPACT_ATOMS: atom_id res chain seq x y z
N MET A 1 6.17 9.82 -18.52
CA MET A 1 5.06 9.45 -17.63
C MET A 1 4.89 7.95 -17.68
N GLY A 2 5.20 7.27 -16.57
CA GLY A 2 5.02 5.82 -16.43
C GLY A 2 3.88 5.56 -15.47
N THR A 3 3.05 4.57 -15.77
CA THR A 3 1.94 4.17 -14.90
C THR A 3 2.34 2.93 -14.11
N PHE A 4 2.26 3.00 -12.78
CA PHE A 4 2.66 1.93 -11.88
C PHE A 4 1.45 1.37 -11.17
N LYS A 5 1.30 0.04 -11.24
CA LYS A 5 0.28 -0.69 -10.50
C LYS A 5 0.89 -1.17 -9.20
N PHE A 6 0.44 -0.60 -8.09
CA PHE A 6 0.79 -1.04 -6.74
C PHE A 6 -0.24 -2.06 -6.29
N THR A 7 0.22 -3.26 -5.92
CA THR A 7 -0.62 -4.34 -5.42
C THR A 7 -0.14 -4.78 -4.04
N TRP A 8 -1.06 -4.92 -3.10
CA TRP A 8 -0.79 -5.32 -1.73
C TRP A 8 -1.73 -6.47 -1.35
N ALA A 9 -1.17 -7.67 -1.26
CA ALA A 9 -1.93 -8.91 -1.03
C ALA A 9 -2.06 -9.28 0.47
N HIS A 10 -1.67 -8.40 1.39
CA HIS A 10 -1.76 -8.67 2.83
C HIS A 10 -3.03 -8.04 3.44
N PRO A 11 -3.63 -8.68 4.46
CA PRO A 11 -4.81 -8.15 5.14
C PRO A 11 -4.47 -6.82 5.80
N ALA A 12 -5.26 -5.79 5.48
CA ALA A 12 -5.20 -4.46 6.04
C ALA A 12 -6.61 -3.85 6.02
N GLU A 13 -6.93 -2.93 6.94
CA GLU A 13 -8.15 -2.13 6.82
C GLU A 13 -8.00 -1.07 5.73
N GLU A 14 -6.84 -0.40 5.72
CA GLU A 14 -6.53 0.67 4.79
C GLU A 14 -5.06 0.59 4.41
N VAL A 15 -4.76 0.77 3.13
CA VAL A 15 -3.40 0.78 2.60
C VAL A 15 -3.15 2.12 1.95
N TYR A 16 -2.11 2.79 2.39
CA TYR A 16 -1.67 4.07 1.84
C TYR A 16 -0.28 3.88 1.22
N VAL A 17 -0.10 4.34 -0.02
CA VAL A 17 1.17 4.41 -0.73
C VAL A 17 1.70 5.84 -0.65
N THR A 18 2.91 5.99 -0.15
CA THR A 18 3.70 7.22 -0.24
C THR A 18 5.04 6.86 -0.85
N GLY A 19 5.54 7.65 -1.79
CA GLY A 19 6.85 7.42 -2.40
C GLY A 19 7.69 8.68 -2.56
N THR A 20 8.92 8.47 -3.01
CA THR A 20 9.92 9.51 -3.29
C THR A 20 9.51 10.47 -4.40
N PHE A 21 8.64 10.03 -5.31
CA PHE A 21 8.13 10.84 -6.42
C PHE A 21 7.40 12.12 -5.99
N ASP A 22 6.87 12.15 -4.75
CA ASP A 22 6.16 13.29 -4.16
C ASP A 22 6.89 13.83 -2.91
N ASN A 23 8.21 13.60 -2.80
CA ASN A 23 9.03 13.92 -1.61
C ASN A 23 8.47 13.37 -0.30
N TRP A 24 7.77 12.23 -0.32
CA TRP A 24 7.09 11.66 0.84
C TRP A 24 5.99 12.54 1.47
N THR A 25 5.56 13.60 0.77
CA THR A 25 4.61 14.58 1.31
C THR A 25 3.16 14.12 1.15
N LYS A 26 2.88 13.29 0.14
CA LYS A 26 1.53 12.82 -0.18
C LYS A 26 1.40 11.31 -0.02
N SER A 27 0.21 10.88 0.41
CA SER A 27 -0.17 9.49 0.53
C SER A 27 -1.42 9.22 -0.30
N GLU A 28 -1.35 8.25 -1.19
CA GLU A 28 -2.44 7.79 -2.03
C GLU A 28 -3.04 6.51 -1.41
N LYS A 29 -4.35 6.50 -1.15
CA LYS A 29 -5.04 5.32 -0.64
C LYS A 29 -5.27 4.31 -1.76
N LEU A 30 -4.90 3.04 -1.52
CA LEU A 30 -5.19 1.94 -2.43
C LEU A 30 -6.65 1.53 -2.32
N ASP A 31 -7.21 1.10 -3.45
CA ASP A 31 -8.56 0.58 -3.52
C ASP A 31 -8.54 -0.91 -3.15
N LYS A 32 -9.48 -1.33 -2.30
CA LYS A 32 -9.61 -2.75 -1.94
C LYS A 32 -10.31 -3.49 -3.08
N VAL A 33 -9.63 -4.47 -3.65
CA VAL A 33 -10.12 -5.34 -4.72
C VAL A 33 -10.13 -6.77 -4.20
N GLY A 34 -11.31 -7.22 -3.78
CA GLY A 34 -11.48 -8.52 -3.13
C GLY A 34 -10.72 -8.57 -1.78
N ASP A 35 -9.73 -9.45 -1.69
CA ASP A 35 -8.87 -9.63 -0.51
C ASP A 35 -7.54 -8.87 -0.61
N ALA A 36 -7.26 -8.24 -1.74
CA ALA A 36 -6.05 -7.47 -1.98
C ALA A 36 -6.37 -5.97 -2.13
N PHE A 37 -5.33 -5.15 -2.09
CA PHE A 37 -5.40 -3.73 -2.37
C PHE A 37 -4.63 -3.42 -3.64
N GLU A 38 -5.22 -2.64 -4.54
CA GLU A 38 -4.62 -2.29 -5.82
C GLU A 38 -4.82 -0.81 -6.12
N LYS A 39 -3.80 -0.15 -6.69
CA LYS A 39 -3.93 1.21 -7.21
C LYS A 39 -2.99 1.43 -8.37
N THR A 40 -3.52 2.09 -9.38
CA THR A 40 -2.74 2.55 -10.52
C THR A 40 -2.37 4.01 -10.29
N VAL A 41 -1.08 4.29 -10.14
CA VAL A 41 -0.56 5.65 -9.92
C VAL A 41 0.28 6.04 -11.12
N THR A 42 -0.03 7.19 -11.72
CA THR A 42 0.76 7.75 -12.82
C THR A 42 1.88 8.60 -12.25
N LEU A 43 3.12 8.19 -12.51
CA LEU A 43 4.32 8.88 -12.04
C LEU A 43 4.99 9.61 -13.21
N PRO A 44 5.37 10.89 -13.03
CA PRO A 44 6.01 11.65 -14.10
C PRO A 44 7.38 11.08 -14.47
N GLU A 45 8.15 10.63 -13.48
CA GLU A 45 9.51 10.11 -13.63
C GLU A 45 9.69 8.84 -12.79
N ALA A 46 9.93 7.72 -13.47
CA ALA A 46 10.06 6.41 -12.83
C ALA A 46 11.28 5.62 -13.33
N SER A 47 12.33 6.38 -13.64
CA SER A 47 13.63 5.87 -14.06
C SER A 47 14.37 5.17 -12.91
N GLU A 48 13.96 5.38 -11.66
CA GLU A 48 14.64 4.87 -10.46
C GLU A 48 13.74 3.99 -9.59
N LYS A 49 14.36 3.20 -8.69
CA LYS A 49 13.66 2.34 -7.73
C LYS A 49 12.66 3.17 -6.91
N ILE A 50 11.38 2.95 -7.15
CA ILE A 50 10.30 3.59 -6.38
C ILE A 50 10.18 2.87 -5.04
N TYR A 51 10.61 3.54 -3.97
CA TYR A 51 10.34 3.08 -2.61
C TYR A 51 8.96 3.53 -2.19
N TYR A 52 8.18 2.62 -1.59
CA TYR A 52 6.88 2.94 -1.04
C TYR A 52 6.72 2.38 0.37
N LYS A 53 5.99 3.10 1.23
CA LYS A 53 5.67 2.66 2.59
C LYS A 53 4.17 2.46 2.72
N VAL A 54 3.78 1.26 3.15
CA VAL A 54 2.40 0.93 3.49
C VAL A 54 2.17 1.22 4.97
N ARG A 55 1.19 2.08 5.27
CA ARG A 55 0.61 2.16 6.62
C ARG A 55 -0.67 1.35 6.64
N ASN A 56 -0.64 0.20 7.29
CA ASN A 56 -1.83 -0.55 7.65
C ASN A 56 -2.18 -0.27 9.12
N ARG A 57 -3.38 0.25 9.37
CA ARG A 57 -3.98 0.10 10.70
C ARG A 57 -4.48 -1.34 10.77
N GLN A 58 -3.63 -2.23 11.28
CA GLN A 58 -4.09 -3.54 11.71
C GLN A 58 -4.36 -3.41 13.20
N PHE A 59 -5.55 -2.91 13.54
CA PHE A 59 -6.01 -2.96 14.91
C PHE A 59 -6.07 -4.44 15.33
N GLY A 60 -5.46 -4.74 16.47
CA GLY A 60 -5.02 -6.09 16.83
C GLY A 60 -6.07 -7.18 16.63
N ARG A 61 -5.67 -8.23 15.91
CA ARG A 61 -6.28 -9.55 16.05
C ARG A 61 -5.24 -10.64 15.79
N PHE A 62 -4.20 -10.64 16.61
CA PHE A 62 -3.60 -11.91 17.00
C PHE A 62 -4.61 -12.57 17.95
N LEU A 63 -5.60 -13.27 17.40
CA LEU A 63 -6.27 -14.35 18.12
C LEU A 63 -5.19 -15.43 18.34
N PHE A 64 -4.42 -15.30 19.41
CA PHE A 64 -3.81 -16.48 20.02
C PHE A 64 -4.97 -17.31 20.56
N SER A 65 -5.55 -18.16 19.70
CA SER A 65 -6.24 -19.36 20.16
C SER A 65 -5.18 -20.28 20.75
N HIS A 66 -4.84 -20.06 22.02
CA HIS A 66 -4.24 -21.12 22.82
C HIS A 66 -5.39 -22.08 23.16
N HIS A 67 -5.50 -23.13 22.37
CA HIS A 67 -6.28 -24.31 22.73
C HIS A 67 -5.36 -25.23 23.55
N HIS A 68 -5.92 -25.72 24.65
CA HIS A 68 -5.44 -26.75 25.59
C HIS A 68 -4.58 -26.28 26.77
#